data_AF-A0A346PVH3-F1
#
_entry.id   AF-A0A346PVH3-F1
#
_cell.length_a   1.000
_cell.length_b   1.000
_cell.length_c   1.000
_cell.angle_alpha   90.00
_cell.angle_beta   90.00
_cell.angle_gamma   90.00
#
_symmetry.space_group_name_H-M   'P 1'
#
loop_
_entity.id
_entity.type
_entity.pdbx_description
1 polymer ?
#
loop_
_entity_poly.entity_id
_entity_poly.type
_entity_poly.pdbx_seq_one_letter_code
_entity_poly.pdbx_strand_id
1 'polypeptide(L)'
;MAIPGYDSSNVAEFALESVGARVAVVAGVVPETFGLEKSARDPPVDALSRPVDIRDTDGLKAVEAVRISLAYDPSKLPPGASPTDVAVAVDDDGWVPLKSTVDLEATTVEAVLNDRPPGSTLVAGYDDSGVSEGGTVG
;
A
#
# COMPACT_ATOMS: atom_id res chain seq x y z
N MET A 1 -20.17 -12.27 5.79
CA MET A 1 -20.07 -12.44 7.27
C MET A 1 -19.56 -11.11 7.79
N ALA A 2 -20.34 -10.40 8.63
CA ALA A 2 -20.07 -9.02 9.02
C ALA A 2 -19.36 -8.95 10.39
N ILE A 3 -18.46 -7.98 10.57
CA ILE A 3 -17.80 -7.72 11.85
C ILE A 3 -18.75 -6.91 12.74
N PRO A 4 -19.18 -7.42 13.91
CA PRO A 4 -20.07 -6.69 14.79
C PRO A 4 -19.35 -5.50 15.45
N GLY A 5 -19.88 -4.30 15.24
CA GLY A 5 -19.31 -3.02 15.70
C GLY A 5 -19.01 -2.01 14.58
N TYR A 6 -19.06 -2.45 13.32
CA TYR A 6 -18.90 -1.56 12.16
C TYR A 6 -20.26 -1.16 11.60
N ASP A 7 -20.55 0.14 11.63
CA ASP A 7 -21.70 0.71 10.94
C ASP A 7 -21.46 0.53 9.44
N SER A 8 -22.32 -0.25 8.77
CA SER A 8 -22.07 -0.80 7.43
C SER A 8 -22.27 0.21 6.30
N SER A 9 -22.17 1.50 6.60
CA SER A 9 -22.70 2.56 5.73
C SER A 9 -21.65 3.28 4.88
N ASN A 10 -20.34 3.00 5.01
CA ASN A 10 -19.35 3.71 4.18
C ASN A 10 -17.96 3.05 4.03
N VAL A 11 -17.94 1.76 3.68
CA VAL A 11 -16.72 1.09 3.22
C VAL A 11 -16.73 1.04 1.71
N ALA A 12 -15.69 1.55 1.06
CA ALA A 12 -15.51 1.47 -0.38
C ALA A 12 -14.25 0.65 -0.71
N GLU A 13 -14.42 -0.41 -1.48
CA GLU A 13 -13.34 -1.30 -1.91
C GLU A 13 -13.09 -1.14 -3.41
N PHE A 14 -11.83 -0.95 -3.77
CA PHE A 14 -11.37 -0.80 -5.15
C PHE A 14 -10.27 -1.82 -5.40
N ALA A 15 -10.43 -2.63 -6.45
CA ALA A 15 -9.44 -3.62 -6.84
C ALA A 15 -9.03 -3.40 -8.29
N LEU A 16 -7.73 -3.45 -8.55
CA LEU A 16 -7.10 -3.35 -9.85
C LEU A 16 -6.35 -4.65 -10.16
N GLU A 17 -7.11 -5.64 -10.65
CA GLU A 17 -6.61 -6.99 -10.94
C GLU A 17 -5.43 -7.01 -11.92
N SER A 18 -5.37 -6.06 -12.86
CA SER A 18 -4.29 -5.96 -13.85
C SER A 18 -2.88 -5.85 -13.25
N VAL A 19 -2.74 -5.38 -12.02
CA VAL A 19 -1.46 -5.22 -11.30
C VAL A 19 -1.52 -5.85 -9.90
N GLY A 20 -2.58 -6.60 -9.60
CA GLY A 20 -2.79 -7.22 -8.30
C GLY A 20 -2.87 -6.21 -7.14
N ALA A 21 -3.34 -4.98 -7.39
CA ALA A 21 -3.48 -3.96 -6.37
C ALA A 21 -4.91 -3.88 -5.87
N ARG A 22 -5.10 -3.66 -4.57
CA ARG A 22 -6.42 -3.52 -3.94
C ARG A 22 -6.32 -2.46 -2.85
N VAL A 23 -7.29 -1.57 -2.80
CA VAL A 23 -7.40 -0.53 -1.77
C VAL A 23 -8.81 -0.56 -1.23
N ALA A 24 -8.93 -0.72 0.08
CA ALA A 24 -10.18 -0.59 0.81
C ALA A 24 -10.08 0.66 1.68
N VAL A 25 -11.02 1.58 1.53
CA VAL A 25 -11.12 2.80 2.32
C VAL A 25 -12.40 2.80 3.14
N VAL A 26 -12.27 3.17 4.40
CA VAL A 26 -13.36 3.43 5.33
C VAL A 26 -13.39 4.94 5.52
N ALA A 27 -14.38 5.60 4.94
CA ALA A 27 -14.51 7.05 5.02
C ALA A 27 -15.97 7.47 5.01
N GLY A 28 -16.31 8.51 5.78
CA GLY A 28 -17.66 9.07 5.83
C GLY A 28 -18.15 9.70 4.52
N VAL A 29 -17.27 9.94 3.54
CA VAL A 29 -17.61 10.25 2.14
C VAL A 29 -16.51 9.73 1.21
N VAL A 30 -16.88 8.93 0.22
CA VAL A 30 -15.99 8.48 -0.86
C VAL A 30 -16.51 9.02 -2.19
N PRO A 31 -15.72 9.78 -2.97
CA PRO A 31 -16.16 10.29 -4.26
C PRO A 31 -16.27 9.15 -5.28
N GLU A 32 -17.20 9.26 -6.23
CA GLU A 32 -17.40 8.25 -7.29
C GLU A 32 -16.20 8.13 -8.25
N THR A 33 -15.38 9.18 -8.31
CA THR A 33 -14.12 9.25 -9.07
C THR A 33 -12.95 8.60 -8.35
N PHE A 34 -13.09 8.29 -7.05
CA PHE A 34 -12.07 7.56 -6.31
C PHE A 34 -11.88 6.18 -6.93
N GLY A 35 -10.63 5.81 -7.13
CA GLY A 35 -10.30 4.53 -7.74
C GLY A 35 -8.82 4.30 -7.87
N LEU A 36 -8.48 3.17 -8.47
CA LEU A 36 -7.10 2.76 -8.73
C LEU A 36 -6.85 2.78 -10.23
N GLU A 37 -5.75 3.42 -10.63
CA GLU A 37 -5.26 3.42 -12.00
C GLU A 37 -3.81 2.97 -12.05
N LYS A 38 -3.40 2.37 -13.17
CA LYS A 38 -1.98 2.05 -13.38
C LYS A 38 -1.18 3.33 -13.42
N SER A 39 -0.12 3.41 -12.63
CA SER A 39 0.76 4.56 -12.70
C SER A 39 1.55 4.54 -14.00
N ALA A 40 1.72 5.72 -14.59
CA ALA A 40 2.65 5.95 -15.70
C ALA A 40 4.07 6.25 -15.22
N ARG A 41 4.29 6.37 -13.89
CA ARG A 41 5.61 6.60 -13.32
C ARG A 41 6.48 5.35 -13.45
N ASP A 42 7.78 5.59 -13.62
CA ASP A 42 8.76 4.52 -13.61
C ASP A 42 8.83 3.91 -12.19
N PRO A 43 8.78 2.57 -12.07
CA PRO A 43 8.98 1.91 -10.79
C PRO A 43 10.34 2.27 -10.18
N PRO A 44 10.45 2.43 -8.85
CA PRO A 44 11.75 2.51 -8.20
C PRO A 44 12.58 1.24 -8.47
N VAL A 45 13.90 1.34 -8.30
CA VAL A 45 14.82 0.21 -8.52
C VAL A 45 14.51 -0.98 -7.62
N ASP A 46 13.95 -0.71 -6.45
CA ASP A 46 13.52 -1.69 -5.46
C ASP A 46 12.07 -2.17 -5.65
N ALA A 47 11.39 -1.77 -6.72
CA ALA A 47 9.99 -2.15 -6.96
C ALA A 47 9.82 -3.62 -7.34
N LEU A 48 9.05 -4.34 -6.53
CA LEU A 48 8.65 -5.71 -6.79
C LEU A 48 7.33 -5.79 -7.57
N SER A 49 6.56 -4.69 -7.59
CA SER A 49 5.31 -4.57 -8.36
C SER A 49 5.30 -3.33 -9.28
N ARG A 50 4.23 -3.17 -10.05
CA ARG A 50 4.03 -1.95 -10.83
C ARG A 50 3.41 -0.87 -9.95
N PRO A 51 3.86 0.39 -10.06
CA PRO A 51 3.27 1.49 -9.31
C PRO A 51 1.81 1.73 -9.74
N VAL A 52 1.00 2.15 -8.78
CA VAL A 52 -0.45 2.35 -8.91
C VAL A 52 -0.79 3.74 -8.38
N ASP A 53 -1.55 4.50 -9.14
CA ASP A 53 -2.06 5.79 -8.69
C ASP A 53 -3.47 5.64 -8.12
N ILE A 54 -3.69 6.26 -6.97
CA ILE A 54 -4.99 6.44 -6.34
C ILE A 54 -5.56 7.76 -6.85
N ARG A 55 -6.75 7.71 -7.44
CA ARG A 55 -7.49 8.91 -7.86
C ARG A 55 -8.33 9.48 -6.72
N ASP A 56 -8.50 10.80 -6.77
CA ASP A 56 -9.44 11.57 -5.94
C ASP A 56 -9.31 11.32 -4.42
N THR A 57 -8.08 11.13 -3.94
CA THR A 57 -7.78 11.02 -2.49
C THR A 57 -8.16 12.27 -1.70
N ASP A 58 -8.06 13.46 -2.30
CA ASP A 58 -8.44 14.74 -1.68
C ASP A 58 -9.96 14.86 -1.44
N GLY A 59 -10.76 14.15 -2.26
CA GLY A 59 -12.22 14.14 -2.12
C GLY A 59 -12.72 13.25 -0.97
N LEU A 60 -11.87 12.42 -0.38
CA LEU A 60 -12.20 11.59 0.78
C LEU A 60 -12.45 12.48 2.01
N LYS A 61 -13.58 12.27 2.69
CA LYS A 61 -13.89 12.97 3.94
C LYS A 61 -14.19 12.01 5.07
N ALA A 62 -13.77 12.40 6.28
CA ALA A 62 -13.89 11.58 7.48
C ALA A 62 -13.30 10.18 7.26
N VAL A 63 -12.05 10.12 6.80
CA VAL A 63 -11.30 8.86 6.64
C VAL A 63 -11.03 8.29 8.03
N GLU A 64 -11.42 7.05 8.24
CA GLU A 64 -11.13 6.31 9.48
C GLU A 64 -10.00 5.30 9.27
N ALA A 65 -9.97 4.65 8.11
CA ALA A 65 -8.93 3.69 7.77
C ALA A 65 -8.77 3.53 6.25
N VAL A 66 -7.55 3.30 5.81
CA VAL A 66 -7.20 2.95 4.43
C VAL A 66 -6.31 1.71 4.45
N ARG A 67 -6.80 0.62 3.88
CA ARG A 67 -6.09 -0.64 3.73
C ARG A 67 -5.66 -0.80 2.28
N ILE A 68 -4.38 -1.00 2.06
CA ILE A 68 -3.75 -1.10 0.74
C ILE A 68 -3.08 -2.46 0.67
N SER A 69 -3.50 -3.30 -0.27
CA SER A 69 -2.91 -4.61 -0.52
C SER A 69 -2.34 -4.64 -1.93
N LEU A 70 -1.05 -4.92 -2.07
CA LEU A 70 -0.35 -4.99 -3.35
C LEU A 70 0.25 -6.39 -3.52
N ALA A 71 0.01 -7.02 -4.67
CA ALA A 71 0.76 -8.21 -5.06
C ALA A 71 2.20 -7.83 -5.40
N TYR A 72 3.16 -8.65 -4.99
CA TYR A 72 4.57 -8.49 -5.32
C TYR A 72 5.10 -9.75 -6.00
N ASP A 73 6.09 -9.59 -6.88
CA ASP A 73 6.74 -10.74 -7.52
C ASP A 73 8.00 -11.12 -6.73
N PRO A 74 7.99 -12.25 -5.98
CA PRO A 74 9.15 -12.67 -5.21
C PRO A 74 10.35 -13.05 -6.09
N SER A 75 10.15 -13.29 -7.39
CA SER A 75 11.26 -13.58 -8.32
C SER A 75 12.09 -12.34 -8.63
N LYS A 76 11.56 -11.14 -8.35
CA LYS A 76 12.28 -9.87 -8.48
C LYS A 76 13.10 -9.50 -7.24
N LEU A 77 12.95 -10.24 -6.14
CA LEU A 77 13.72 -9.97 -4.93
C LEU A 77 15.22 -10.15 -5.20
N PRO A 78 16.07 -9.23 -4.69
CA PRO A 78 17.49 -9.36 -4.84
C PRO A 78 18.02 -10.61 -4.11
N PRO A 79 19.12 -11.21 -4.59
CA PRO A 79 19.70 -12.38 -3.95
C PRO A 79 20.17 -12.05 -2.54
N GLY A 80 19.56 -12.67 -1.53
CA GLY A 80 19.81 -12.41 -0.12
C GLY A 80 18.70 -11.64 0.61
N ALA A 81 17.72 -11.10 -0.12
CA ALA A 81 16.52 -10.53 0.48
C ALA A 81 15.59 -11.61 1.04
N SER A 82 15.05 -11.36 2.23
CA SER A 82 13.96 -12.20 2.75
C SER A 82 12.68 -11.88 1.97
N PRO A 83 11.83 -12.88 1.68
CA PRO A 83 10.53 -12.63 1.07
C PRO A 83 9.57 -11.85 1.98
N THR A 84 9.98 -11.59 3.23
CA THR A 84 9.30 -10.75 4.23
C THR A 84 9.81 -9.30 4.26
N ASP A 85 10.95 -8.98 3.64
CA ASP A 85 11.50 -7.62 3.52
C ASP A 85 10.79 -6.88 2.37
N VAL A 86 9.45 -6.83 2.43
CA VAL A 86 8.62 -6.19 1.43
C VAL A 86 7.68 -5.23 2.14
N ALA A 87 7.61 -3.99 1.66
CA ALA A 87 6.68 -2.99 2.18
C ALA A 87 5.92 -2.32 1.05
N VAL A 88 4.74 -1.79 1.38
CA VAL A 88 4.07 -0.82 0.53
C VAL A 88 4.82 0.50 0.71
N ALA A 89 5.38 1.04 -0.37
CA ALA A 89 5.93 2.38 -0.40
C ALA A 89 4.94 3.33 -1.07
N VAL A 90 4.88 4.56 -0.56
CA VAL A 90 4.08 5.65 -1.11
C VAL A 90 5.01 6.76 -1.59
N ASP A 91 4.71 7.38 -2.72
CA ASP A 91 5.44 8.54 -3.21
C ASP A 91 4.94 9.82 -2.52
N ASP A 92 5.72 10.32 -1.56
CA ASP A 92 5.50 11.56 -0.81
C ASP A 92 6.83 12.34 -0.73
N ASP A 93 7.14 13.12 -1.78
CA ASP A 93 8.46 13.75 -2.00
C ASP A 93 9.64 12.74 -2.04
N GLY A 94 9.30 11.47 -2.27
CA GLY A 94 10.20 10.31 -2.22
C GLY A 94 9.41 9.05 -1.89
N TRP A 95 9.99 7.87 -2.17
CA TRP A 95 9.36 6.60 -1.82
C TRP A 95 9.53 6.34 -0.32
N VAL A 96 8.45 6.52 0.44
CA VAL A 96 8.41 6.30 1.89
C VAL A 96 7.76 4.94 2.16
N PRO A 97 8.47 3.97 2.76
CA PRO A 97 7.88 2.70 3.15
C PRO A 97 6.87 2.92 4.28
N LEU A 98 5.68 2.35 4.10
CA LEU A 98 4.62 2.35 5.11
C LEU A 98 4.71 1.08 5.94
N LYS A 99 4.19 1.16 7.17
CA LYS A 99 4.06 -0.02 8.03
C LYS A 99 3.15 -1.04 7.36
N SER A 100 3.76 -2.12 6.90
CA SER A 100 3.13 -3.13 6.06
C SER A 100 3.29 -4.52 6.67
N THR A 101 2.40 -5.43 6.30
CA THR A 101 2.43 -6.84 6.66
C THR A 101 2.51 -7.65 5.37
N VAL A 102 3.50 -8.52 5.28
CA VAL A 102 3.70 -9.40 4.13
C VAL A 102 2.98 -10.72 4.35
N ASP A 103 2.21 -11.13 3.36
CA ASP A 103 1.58 -12.43 3.28
C ASP A 103 2.33 -13.29 2.26
N LEU A 104 3.08 -14.26 2.78
CA LEU A 104 3.91 -15.16 1.98
C LEU A 104 3.09 -16.21 1.23
N GLU A 105 1.89 -16.54 1.72
CA GLU A 105 1.01 -17.53 1.09
C GLU A 105 0.34 -16.93 -0.16
N ALA A 106 -0.14 -15.70 -0.05
CA ALA A 106 -0.78 -14.96 -1.12
C ALA A 106 0.21 -14.15 -1.99
N THR A 107 1.48 -14.04 -1.59
CA THR A 107 2.49 -13.16 -2.22
C THR A 107 2.00 -11.71 -2.34
N THR A 108 1.37 -11.23 -1.25
CA THR A 108 0.83 -9.87 -1.16
C THR A 108 1.43 -9.14 0.03
N VAL A 109 1.56 -7.83 -0.08
CA VAL A 109 1.94 -6.95 1.02
C VAL A 109 0.80 -6.00 1.30
N GLU A 110 0.52 -5.78 2.58
CA GLU A 110 -0.60 -4.98 3.02
C GLU A 110 -0.18 -3.87 3.97
N ALA A 111 -0.49 -2.63 3.65
CA ALA A 111 -0.37 -1.50 4.54
C ALA A 111 -1.74 -1.04 5.03
N VAL A 112 -1.81 -0.68 6.32
CA VAL A 112 -3.01 -0.09 6.92
C VAL A 112 -2.64 1.29 7.45
N LEU A 113 -3.31 2.31 6.92
CA LEU A 113 -3.25 3.68 7.41
C LEU A 113 -4.53 4.00 8.17
N ASN A 114 -4.41 4.77 9.24
CA ASN A 114 -5.56 5.28 10.00
C ASN A 114 -6.00 6.68 9.53
N ASP A 115 -5.41 7.15 8.43
CA ASP A 115 -5.69 8.46 7.84
C ASP A 115 -5.50 8.36 6.32
N ARG A 116 -5.62 9.47 5.59
CA ARG A 116 -5.42 9.50 4.15
C ARG A 116 -3.97 9.16 3.80
N PRO A 117 -3.72 8.47 2.67
CA PRO A 117 -2.36 8.26 2.22
C PRO A 117 -1.69 9.61 1.94
N PRO A 118 -0.42 9.80 2.35
CA PRO A 118 0.29 11.07 2.17
C PRO A 118 0.57 11.34 0.68
N GLY A 119 0.76 10.29 -0.11
CA GLY A 119 0.91 10.34 -1.55
C GLY A 119 -0.24 9.69 -2.31
N SER A 120 -0.26 9.93 -3.62
CA SER A 120 -1.25 9.31 -4.54
C SER A 120 -0.69 8.09 -5.25
N THR A 121 0.63 7.92 -5.33
CA THR A 121 1.24 6.76 -5.99
C THR A 121 1.74 5.75 -4.96
N LEU A 122 1.39 4.48 -5.16
CA LEU A 122 1.73 3.35 -4.31
C LEU A 122 2.52 2.30 -5.09
N VAL A 123 3.45 1.61 -4.44
CA VAL A 123 4.19 0.50 -5.04
C VAL A 123 4.56 -0.53 -3.97
N ALA A 124 4.65 -1.81 -4.34
CA ALA A 124 5.28 -2.79 -3.48
C ALA A 124 6.78 -2.76 -3.75
N GLY A 125 7.56 -2.40 -2.74
CA GLY A 125 9.01 -2.31 -2.80
C GLY A 125 9.67 -3.29 -1.85
N TYR A 126 10.89 -3.68 -2.19
CA TYR A 126 11.81 -4.25 -1.23
C TYR A 126 12.12 -3.20 -0.15
N ASP A 127 11.97 -3.59 1.11
CA ASP A 127 12.25 -2.76 2.26
C ASP A 127 13.44 -3.34 3.00
N ASP A 128 14.63 -2.76 2.81
CA ASP A 128 15.87 -3.14 3.52
C ASP A 128 15.86 -2.69 4.98
N SER A 129 14.78 -2.05 5.46
CA SER A 129 14.72 -1.47 6.82
C SER A 129 14.65 -2.50 7.95
N GLY A 130 14.77 -3.80 7.61
CA GLY A 130 14.80 -4.94 8.52
C GLY A 130 15.78 -4.88 9.69
N VAL A 131 16.70 -3.90 9.79
CA VAL A 131 17.33 -3.48 11.05
C VAL A 131 18.05 -2.14 10.91
N SER A 132 17.53 -1.12 11.58
CA SER A 132 18.36 -0.16 12.31
C SER A 132 17.55 0.46 13.46
N GLU A 133 17.17 -0.38 14.44
CA GLU A 133 17.06 0.13 15.80
C GLU A 133 18.45 0.63 16.19
N GLY A 134 18.62 1.96 16.25
CA GLY A 134 19.94 2.61 16.24
C GLY A 134 20.81 2.38 17.49
N GLY A 135 22.09 2.74 17.37
CA GLY A 135 22.89 3.09 18.54
C GLY A 135 24.42 2.97 18.43
N THR A 136 25.05 4.04 17.92
CA THR A 136 26.33 4.62 18.41
C THR A 136 27.63 3.79 18.32
N VAL A 137 28.52 4.29 17.46
CA VAL A 137 29.97 4.11 17.56
C VAL A 137 30.48 4.53 18.96
N GLY A 138 31.17 3.61 19.64
CA GLY A 138 31.93 3.87 20.86
C GLY A 138 33.41 3.61 20.62
#